data_AF-A0A6L7AA90-F1
#
_entry.id   AF-A0A6L7AA90-F1
#
_cell.length_a   1.000
_cell.length_b   1.000
_cell.length_c   1.000
_cell.angle_alpha   90.00
_cell.angle_beta   90.00
_cell.angle_gamma   90.00
#
_symmetry.space_group_name_H-M   'P 1'
#
loop_
_entity.id
_entity.type
_entity.pdbx_description
1 polymer ?
#
loop_
_entity_poly.entity_id
_entity_poly.type
_entity_poly.pdbx_seq_one_letter_code
_entity_poly.pdbx_strand_id
1 'polypeptide(L)'
;MNNIIYWVKNLVTIISDILNPATVVSVIAIFVGSRNVTKQIRISRQPLLVFKIQDVENNVNKEDNISKTQIVENVGLNVAVNVNIYRSFLDNTRESFWYKKIYSLSPVFLKNRVRKNLYPFAKITLEESLGTIKVDGKKDINLLPLSHSYEIFIVQYQDMLGNYYQTLLRPQNGRGDFEKVVPPRKIRSKNVIKNTFIGHGEEIILPRFLKDGYNK
;
A
#
# COMPACT_ATOMS: atom_id res chain seq x y z
N MET A 1 13.33 -62.52 20.49
CA MET A 1 12.73 -62.64 19.14
C MET A 1 11.33 -62.03 18.99
N ASN A 2 10.47 -62.04 20.02
CA ASN A 2 9.08 -61.55 19.89
C ASN A 2 8.92 -60.04 19.64
N ASN A 3 9.80 -59.18 20.16
CA ASN A 3 9.68 -57.73 19.96
C ASN A 3 9.97 -57.27 18.52
N ILE A 4 10.85 -57.98 17.81
CA ILE A 4 11.21 -57.63 16.42
C ILE A 4 10.04 -57.94 15.48
N ILE A 5 9.36 -59.08 15.69
CA ILE A 5 8.20 -59.49 14.91
C ILE A 5 7.03 -58.52 15.11
N TYR A 6 6.84 -58.03 16.34
CA TYR A 6 5.82 -57.02 16.64
C TYR A 6 6.11 -55.67 15.96
N TRP A 7 7.37 -55.22 15.97
CA TRP A 7 7.79 -54.02 15.28
C TRP A 7 7.60 -54.11 13.76
N VAL A 8 7.98 -55.24 13.14
CA VAL A 8 7.80 -55.45 11.70
C VAL A 8 6.33 -55.45 11.33
N LYS A 9 5.45 -56.08 12.13
CA LYS A 9 4.00 -56.05 11.91
C LYS A 9 3.43 -54.63 11.96
N ASN A 10 3.81 -53.84 12.97
CA ASN A 10 3.36 -52.45 13.08
C ASN A 10 3.86 -51.57 11.93
N LEU A 11 5.07 -51.82 11.43
CA LEU A 11 5.64 -51.08 10.31
C LEU A 11 4.92 -51.43 9.00
N VAL A 12 4.57 -52.69 8.79
CA VAL A 12 3.79 -53.15 7.62
C VAL A 12 2.38 -52.57 7.64
N THR A 13 1.69 -52.51 8.79
CA THR A 13 0.36 -51.88 8.89
C THR A 13 0.41 -50.37 8.66
N ILE A 14 1.41 -49.67 9.20
CA ILE A 14 1.58 -48.23 8.93
C ILE A 14 1.83 -48.00 7.43
N ILE A 15 2.69 -48.80 6.80
CA ILE A 15 2.95 -48.71 5.36
C ILE A 15 1.70 -49.02 4.55
N SER A 16 0.91 -50.04 4.92
CA SER A 16 -0.34 -50.37 4.22
C SER A 16 -1.41 -49.29 4.37
N ASP A 17 -1.50 -48.66 5.54
CA ASP A 17 -2.44 -47.56 5.78
C ASP A 17 -2.02 -46.29 5.03
N ILE A 18 -0.72 -46.03 4.86
CA ILE A 18 -0.20 -44.93 4.04
C ILE A 18 -0.38 -45.21 2.54
N LEU A 19 -0.23 -46.47 2.11
CA LEU A 19 -0.42 -46.90 0.71
C LEU A 19 -1.88 -47.14 0.34
N ASN A 20 -2.79 -47.08 1.30
CA ASN A 20 -4.22 -47.17 1.02
C ASN A 20 -4.59 -46.06 0.03
N PRO A 21 -5.17 -46.37 -1.14
CA PRO A 21 -5.46 -45.36 -2.16
C PRO A 21 -6.28 -44.18 -1.63
N ALA A 22 -7.12 -44.37 -0.61
CA ALA A 22 -7.88 -43.29 0.02
C ALA A 22 -7.01 -42.29 0.82
N THR A 23 -5.98 -42.76 1.53
CA THR A 23 -5.06 -41.89 2.30
C THR A 23 -4.09 -41.16 1.38
N VAL A 24 -3.61 -41.84 0.33
CA VAL A 24 -2.77 -41.20 -0.70
C VAL A 24 -3.53 -40.08 -1.42
N VAL A 25 -4.78 -40.31 -1.82
CA VAL A 25 -5.61 -39.30 -2.51
C VAL A 25 -5.89 -38.10 -1.62
N SER A 26 -6.17 -38.31 -0.33
CA SER A 26 -6.41 -37.22 0.62
C SER A 26 -5.15 -36.41 0.91
N VAL A 27 -3.97 -37.03 1.04
CA VAL A 27 -2.69 -36.31 1.18
C VAL A 27 -2.37 -35.50 -0.08
N ILE A 28 -2.58 -36.06 -1.27
CA ILE A 28 -2.41 -35.33 -2.54
C ILE A 28 -3.40 -34.15 -2.62
N ALA A 29 -4.66 -34.34 -2.24
CA ALA A 29 -5.66 -33.27 -2.23
C ALA A 29 -5.29 -32.14 -1.26
N ILE A 30 -4.81 -32.46 -0.05
CA ILE A 30 -4.31 -31.48 0.92
C ILE A 30 -3.10 -30.73 0.37
N PHE A 31 -2.15 -31.44 -0.27
CA PHE A 31 -0.96 -30.84 -0.85
C PHE A 31 -1.28 -29.93 -2.05
N VAL A 32 -2.17 -30.36 -2.94
CA VAL A 32 -2.66 -29.56 -4.08
C VAL A 32 -3.44 -28.35 -3.57
N GLY A 33 -4.31 -28.53 -2.57
CA GLY A 33 -5.03 -27.47 -1.89
C GLY A 33 -4.09 -26.43 -1.28
N SER A 34 -3.06 -26.87 -0.54
CA SER A 34 -2.09 -25.95 0.06
C SER A 34 -1.28 -25.19 -0.99
N ARG A 35 -0.87 -25.85 -2.09
CA ARG A 35 -0.19 -25.20 -3.22
C ARG A 35 -1.06 -24.14 -3.88
N ASN A 36 -2.35 -24.44 -4.09
CA ASN A 36 -3.29 -23.50 -4.70
C ASN A 36 -3.53 -22.29 -3.79
N VAL A 37 -3.75 -22.51 -2.48
CA VAL A 37 -3.85 -21.43 -1.49
C VAL A 37 -2.59 -20.57 -1.48
N THR A 38 -1.41 -21.18 -1.52
CA THR A 38 -0.13 -20.44 -1.51
C THR A 38 0.08 -19.64 -2.79
N LYS A 39 -0.31 -20.19 -3.96
CA LYS A 39 -0.30 -19.45 -5.24
C LYS A 39 -1.28 -18.27 -5.21
N GLN A 40 -2.48 -18.46 -4.67
CA GLN A 40 -3.49 -17.41 -4.53
C GLN A 40 -3.01 -16.29 -3.59
N ILE A 41 -2.35 -16.64 -2.48
CA ILE A 41 -1.68 -15.70 -1.56
C ILE A 41 -0.50 -14.98 -2.24
N ARG A 42 0.17 -15.60 -3.21
CA ARG A 42 1.29 -14.97 -3.92
C ARG A 42 0.80 -14.01 -5.00
N ILE A 43 -0.30 -14.32 -5.69
CA ILE A 43 -0.94 -13.44 -6.67
C ILE A 43 -1.53 -12.20 -5.97
N SER A 44 -2.09 -12.34 -4.77
CA SER A 44 -2.58 -11.21 -3.96
C SER A 44 -1.48 -10.27 -3.43
N ARG A 45 -0.20 -10.65 -3.54
CA ARG A 45 0.95 -9.81 -3.13
C ARG A 45 1.48 -8.89 -4.24
N GLN A 46 1.00 -9.03 -5.47
CA GLN A 46 1.33 -8.10 -6.56
C GLN A 46 0.64 -6.74 -6.32
N PRO A 47 1.23 -5.61 -6.75
CA PRO A 47 0.62 -4.31 -6.57
C PRO A 47 -0.77 -4.31 -7.23
N LEU A 48 -1.82 -4.21 -6.42
CA LEU A 48 -3.21 -4.29 -6.89
C LEU A 48 -3.64 -3.01 -7.60
N LEU A 49 -2.98 -1.87 -7.34
CA LEU A 49 -3.33 -0.59 -7.94
C LEU A 49 -2.14 0.03 -8.64
N VAL A 50 -2.40 0.53 -9.85
CA VAL A 50 -1.48 1.35 -10.63
C VAL A 50 -2.11 2.72 -10.82
N PHE A 51 -1.30 3.74 -10.57
CA PHE A 51 -1.65 5.13 -10.82
C PHE A 51 -1.06 5.52 -12.16
N LYS A 52 -1.91 5.95 -13.08
CA LYS A 52 -1.51 6.40 -14.43
C LYS A 52 -1.92 7.85 -14.60
N ILE A 53 -1.12 8.59 -15.34
CA ILE A 53 -1.45 9.91 -15.85
C ILE A 53 -1.42 9.75 -17.36
N GLN A 54 -2.52 10.09 -18.01
CA GLN A 54 -2.71 9.94 -19.45
C GLN A 54 -3.00 11.32 -20.04
N ASP A 55 -2.30 11.65 -21.12
CA ASP A 55 -2.64 12.81 -21.92
C ASP A 55 -3.91 12.47 -22.71
N VAL A 56 -4.96 13.28 -22.57
CA VAL A 56 -6.17 13.15 -23.40
C VAL A 56 -6.07 14.16 -24.53
N GLU A 57 -5.95 13.65 -25.77
CA GLU A 57 -6.10 14.46 -26.97
C GLU A 57 -7.57 14.85 -27.13
N ASN A 58 -7.91 16.07 -26.72
CA ASN A 58 -9.21 16.63 -27.04
C ASN A 58 -9.17 17.17 -28.48
N ASN A 59 -9.91 16.52 -29.38
CA ASN A 59 -10.13 16.98 -30.76
C ASN A 59 -11.08 18.19 -30.82
N VAL A 60 -10.77 19.28 -30.10
CA VAL A 60 -11.52 20.54 -30.19
C VAL A 60 -10.53 21.69 -30.31
N ASN A 61 -10.41 22.18 -31.55
CA ASN A 61 -9.91 23.49 -32.00
C ASN A 61 -8.79 24.17 -31.19
N LYS A 62 -7.58 24.11 -31.77
CA LYS A 62 -6.49 25.11 -31.74
C LYS A 62 -6.48 26.09 -30.57
N GLU A 63 -5.65 25.74 -29.59
CA GLU A 63 -4.77 26.56 -28.74
C GLU A 63 -4.76 25.98 -27.31
N ASP A 64 -3.66 25.30 -27.01
CA ASP A 64 -3.11 25.00 -25.69
C ASP A 64 -4.10 24.66 -24.56
N ASN A 65 -4.48 23.38 -24.46
CA ASN A 65 -4.65 22.71 -23.17
C ASN A 65 -4.66 21.18 -23.36
N ILE A 66 -3.49 20.55 -23.27
CA ILE A 66 -3.40 19.10 -23.09
C ILE A 66 -4.02 18.79 -21.72
N SER A 67 -5.26 18.29 -21.70
CA SER A 67 -5.89 17.86 -20.46
C SER A 67 -5.31 16.51 -20.04
N LYS A 68 -4.53 16.50 -18.97
CA LYS A 68 -4.05 15.25 -18.34
C LYS A 68 -5.16 14.64 -17.50
N THR A 69 -5.61 13.43 -17.81
CA THR A 69 -6.44 12.64 -16.90
C THR A 69 -5.55 11.82 -15.98
N GLN A 70 -5.87 11.77 -14.70
CA GLN A 70 -5.22 10.84 -13.78
C GLN A 70 -6.19 9.71 -13.51
N ILE A 71 -5.68 8.48 -13.48
CA ILE A 71 -6.49 7.28 -13.39
C ILE A 71 -5.90 6.38 -12.32
N VAL A 72 -6.77 5.89 -11.45
CA VAL A 72 -6.49 4.78 -10.56
C VAL A 72 -7.03 3.51 -11.21
N GLU A 73 -6.14 2.59 -11.56
CA GLU A 73 -6.49 1.31 -12.18
C GLU A 73 -6.21 0.16 -11.20
N ASN A 74 -7.22 -0.66 -10.95
CA ASN A 74 -7.03 -1.91 -10.24
C ASN A 74 -6.50 -2.97 -11.22
N VAL A 75 -5.19 -3.23 -11.18
CA VAL A 75 -4.52 -4.27 -11.98
C VAL A 75 -4.48 -5.63 -11.26
N GLY A 76 -5.13 -5.73 -10.09
CA GLY A 76 -5.22 -6.95 -9.33
C GLY A 76 -6.11 -7.97 -10.04
N LEU A 77 -5.54 -9.09 -10.47
CA LEU A 77 -6.18 -10.11 -11.31
C LEU A 77 -7.50 -10.69 -10.80
N ASN A 78 -7.89 -10.52 -9.52
CA ASN A 78 -9.12 -11.11 -8.94
C ASN A 78 -9.57 -10.47 -7.61
N VAL A 79 -9.13 -9.24 -7.30
CA VAL A 79 -9.42 -8.65 -5.98
C VAL A 79 -9.93 -7.23 -6.16
N ALA A 80 -11.18 -6.98 -5.74
CA ALA A 80 -11.69 -5.63 -5.60
C ALA A 80 -10.98 -4.93 -4.42
N VAL A 81 -10.82 -3.61 -4.52
CA VAL A 81 -10.10 -2.82 -3.53
C VAL A 81 -10.89 -1.58 -3.15
N ASN A 82 -10.96 -1.30 -1.86
CA ASN A 82 -11.52 -0.04 -1.37
C ASN A 82 -10.41 1.00 -1.33
N VAL A 83 -10.62 2.14 -1.99
CA VAL A 83 -9.57 3.15 -2.18
C VAL A 83 -10.00 4.49 -1.61
N ASN A 84 -9.16 5.04 -0.74
CA ASN A 84 -9.27 6.39 -0.20
C ASN A 84 -8.03 7.19 -0.57
N ILE A 85 -8.24 8.44 -0.98
CA ILE A 85 -7.18 9.38 -1.32
C ILE A 85 -7.17 10.48 -0.28
N TYR A 86 -6.04 10.57 0.41
CA TYR A 86 -5.79 11.59 1.40
C TYR A 86 -4.82 12.62 0.83
N ARG A 87 -5.04 13.87 1.19
CA ARG A 87 -4.10 14.96 0.95
C ARG A 87 -3.37 15.25 2.25
N SER A 88 -2.07 15.42 2.14
CA SER A 88 -1.20 15.62 3.30
C SER A 88 -0.32 16.85 3.12
N PHE A 89 -0.30 17.68 4.16
CA PHE A 89 0.54 18.87 4.27
C PHE A 89 1.48 18.73 5.47
N LEU A 90 2.76 19.05 5.26
CA LEU A 90 3.69 19.16 6.38
C LEU A 90 3.21 20.24 7.34
N ASP A 91 3.19 19.90 8.62
CA ASP A 91 2.84 20.87 9.64
C ASP A 91 4.02 21.83 9.84
N ASN A 92 3.80 23.09 9.49
CA ASN A 92 4.74 24.18 9.72
C ASN A 92 4.37 24.99 10.98
N THR A 93 3.57 24.46 11.89
CA THR A 93 3.26 25.12 13.16
C THR A 93 4.46 25.14 14.12
N ARG A 94 4.26 25.83 15.26
CA ARG A 94 5.23 25.99 16.35
C ARG A 94 5.76 24.65 16.86
N GLU A 95 4.98 23.57 16.81
CA GLU A 95 5.40 22.24 17.31
C GLU A 95 6.50 21.61 16.46
N SER A 96 6.31 21.55 15.14
CA SER A 96 7.35 21.10 14.22
C SER A 96 8.61 21.98 14.30
N PHE A 97 8.45 23.30 14.49
CA PHE A 97 9.58 24.19 14.70
C PHE A 97 10.36 23.89 15.99
N TRP A 98 9.68 23.66 17.11
CA TRP A 98 10.32 23.25 18.36
C TRP A 98 11.01 21.91 18.22
N TYR A 99 10.35 20.93 17.58
CA TYR A 99 10.95 19.64 17.30
C TYR A 99 12.24 19.78 16.50
N LYS A 100 12.21 20.58 15.42
CA LYS A 100 13.40 20.89 14.60
C LYS A 100 14.51 21.51 15.43
N LYS A 101 14.18 22.49 16.30
CA LYS A 101 15.14 23.15 17.18
C LYS A 101 15.76 22.17 18.17
N ILE A 102 14.95 21.37 18.87
CA ILE A 102 15.41 20.35 19.82
C ILE A 102 16.27 19.31 19.12
N TYR A 103 15.84 18.82 17.95
CA TYR A 103 16.60 17.87 17.14
C TYR A 103 17.96 18.46 16.73
N SER A 104 18.01 19.73 16.32
CA SER A 104 19.26 20.40 15.95
C SER A 104 20.26 20.52 17.11
N LEU A 105 19.77 20.65 18.34
CA LEU A 105 20.59 20.73 19.56
C LEU A 105 20.91 19.34 20.15
N SER A 106 20.25 18.29 19.69
CA SER A 106 20.44 16.93 20.21
C SER A 106 21.84 16.38 19.89
N PRO A 107 22.39 15.51 20.74
CA PRO A 107 23.65 14.81 20.48
C PRO A 107 23.64 13.99 19.18
N VAL A 108 24.81 13.84 18.54
CA VAL A 108 24.97 13.14 17.25
C VAL A 108 24.44 11.70 17.28
N PHE A 109 24.61 10.97 18.39
CA PHE A 109 24.13 9.60 18.51
C PHE A 109 22.58 9.48 18.44
N LEU A 110 21.85 10.47 18.96
CA LEU A 110 20.39 10.56 18.86
C LEU A 110 19.96 10.94 17.44
N LYS A 111 20.66 11.89 16.81
CA LYS A 111 20.44 12.31 15.42
C LYS A 111 20.62 11.14 14.44
N ASN A 112 21.62 10.30 14.64
CA ASN A 112 21.92 9.16 13.76
C ASN A 112 20.87 8.03 13.86
N ARG A 113 20.19 7.88 15.00
CA ARG A 113 19.11 6.87 15.16
C ARG A 113 17.79 7.31 14.53
N VAL A 114 17.49 8.60 14.50
CA VAL A 114 16.24 9.14 13.96
C VAL A 114 16.52 9.70 12.57
N ARG A 115 16.12 8.96 11.52
CA ARG A 115 16.20 9.46 10.14
C ARG A 115 15.57 10.86 10.06
N LYS A 116 16.34 11.80 9.52
CA LYS A 116 16.16 13.26 9.43
C LYS A 116 14.80 13.63 8.83
N ASN A 117 13.73 13.63 9.62
CA ASN A 117 12.51 14.34 9.26
C ASN A 117 12.40 15.59 10.11
N LEU A 118 12.57 16.75 9.48
CA LEU A 118 12.53 18.05 10.12
C LEU A 118 11.10 18.46 10.50
N TYR A 119 10.09 17.89 9.84
CA TYR A 119 8.67 18.15 10.04
C TYR A 119 7.96 16.81 10.27
N PRO A 120 8.04 16.25 11.51
CA PRO A 120 7.47 14.94 11.81
C PRO A 120 5.95 14.96 11.92
N PHE A 121 5.36 16.14 12.10
CA PHE A 121 3.92 16.34 12.18
C PHE A 121 3.39 16.76 10.81
N ALA A 122 2.17 16.33 10.50
CA ALA A 122 1.48 16.68 9.27
C ALA A 122 -0.02 16.78 9.52
N LYS A 123 -0.67 17.65 8.76
CA LYS A 123 -2.13 17.70 8.67
C LYS A 123 -2.57 16.85 7.48
N ILE A 124 -3.48 15.91 7.73
CA ILE A 124 -4.06 15.04 6.72
C ILE A 124 -5.55 15.30 6.60
N THR A 125 -6.02 15.46 5.37
CA THR A 125 -7.44 15.52 5.02
C THR A 125 -7.79 14.35 4.11
N LEU A 126 -8.97 13.76 4.29
CA LEU A 126 -9.54 12.91 3.25
C LEU A 126 -10.00 13.83 2.12
N GLU A 127 -9.48 13.60 0.92
CA GLU A 127 -9.81 14.42 -0.24
C GLU A 127 -10.89 13.75 -1.08
N GLU A 128 -10.74 12.44 -1.32
CA GLU A 128 -11.71 11.66 -2.07
C GLU A 128 -11.81 10.22 -1.56
N SER A 129 -13.04 9.73 -1.49
CA SER A 129 -13.32 8.31 -1.27
C SER A 129 -13.81 7.72 -2.58
N LEU A 130 -12.96 6.94 -3.24
CA LEU A 130 -13.29 6.28 -4.50
C LEU A 130 -14.18 5.06 -4.29
N GLY A 131 -14.37 4.62 -3.05
CA GLY A 131 -15.11 3.40 -2.73
C GLY A 131 -14.44 2.16 -3.30
N THR A 132 -15.24 1.16 -3.65
CA THR A 132 -14.75 -0.12 -4.19
C THR A 132 -14.47 -0.03 -5.69
N ILE A 133 -13.20 -0.21 -6.07
CA ILE A 133 -12.81 -0.43 -7.47
C ILE A 133 -12.82 -1.93 -7.73
N LYS A 134 -13.68 -2.37 -8.67
CA LYS A 134 -13.77 -3.78 -9.09
C LYS A 134 -12.49 -4.23 -9.80
N VAL A 135 -12.36 -5.53 -10.06
CA VAL A 135 -11.28 -6.12 -10.86
C VAL A 135 -11.23 -5.45 -12.23
N ASP A 136 -10.04 -5.06 -12.68
CA ASP A 136 -9.79 -4.30 -13.93
C ASP A 136 -10.54 -2.96 -14.03
N GLY A 137 -11.13 -2.51 -12.92
CA GLY A 137 -11.86 -1.26 -12.82
C GLY A 137 -10.89 -0.07 -12.85
N LYS A 138 -11.37 1.01 -13.47
CA LYS A 138 -10.68 2.30 -13.54
C LYS A 138 -11.56 3.38 -12.94
N LYS A 139 -10.94 4.30 -12.20
CA LYS A 139 -11.58 5.54 -11.79
C LYS A 139 -10.69 6.71 -12.13
N ASP A 140 -11.28 7.70 -12.77
CA ASP A 140 -10.64 8.98 -12.99
C ASP A 140 -10.57 9.72 -11.67
N ILE A 141 -9.40 10.28 -11.41
CA ILE A 141 -9.14 11.16 -10.28
C ILE A 141 -8.66 12.48 -10.85
N ASN A 142 -9.23 13.57 -10.38
CA ASN A 142 -8.83 14.91 -10.80
C ASN A 142 -8.26 15.68 -9.61
N LEU A 143 -7.30 15.04 -8.94
CA LEU A 143 -6.80 15.50 -7.64
C LEU A 143 -5.38 16.03 -7.69
N LEU A 144 -4.70 16.03 -8.85
CA LEU A 144 -3.36 16.62 -8.92
C LEU A 144 -3.36 18.07 -8.46
N PRO A 145 -2.30 18.48 -7.75
CA PRO A 145 -2.23 19.81 -7.18
C PRO A 145 -2.10 20.81 -8.32
N LEU A 146 -3.11 21.66 -8.48
CA LEU A 146 -3.07 22.85 -9.37
C LEU A 146 -2.11 23.94 -8.84
N SER A 147 -1.38 23.69 -7.75
CA SER A 147 -0.67 24.73 -7.00
C SER A 147 0.77 24.35 -6.64
N HIS A 148 1.58 25.37 -6.38
CA HIS A 148 3.04 25.27 -6.20
C HIS A 148 3.46 24.74 -4.80
N SER A 149 2.51 24.31 -3.97
CA SER A 149 2.77 23.69 -2.67
C SER A 149 3.30 22.27 -2.81
N TYR A 150 4.26 21.90 -1.95
CA TYR A 150 4.73 20.51 -1.82
C TYR A 150 3.65 19.65 -1.16
N GLU A 151 2.68 19.24 -1.96
CA GLU A 151 1.57 18.37 -1.57
C GLU A 151 1.93 16.91 -1.86
N ILE A 152 1.53 16.03 -0.95
CA ILE A 152 1.61 14.58 -1.17
C ILE A 152 0.22 14.00 -1.03
N PHE A 153 -0.20 13.30 -2.08
CA PHE A 153 -1.40 12.49 -2.06
C PHE A 153 -1.03 11.09 -1.60
N ILE A 154 -1.70 10.64 -0.55
CA ILE A 154 -1.54 9.32 0.03
C ILE A 154 -2.73 8.51 -0.40
N VAL A 155 -2.49 7.50 -1.21
CA VAL A 155 -3.55 6.60 -1.64
C VAL A 155 -3.48 5.36 -0.79
N GLN A 156 -4.49 5.20 0.06
CA GLN A 156 -4.63 4.06 0.94
C GLN A 156 -5.69 3.14 0.37
N TYR A 157 -5.41 1.85 0.36
CA TYR A 157 -6.39 0.88 -0.06
C TYR A 157 -6.39 -0.37 0.79
N GLN A 158 -7.57 -0.99 0.86
CA GLN A 158 -7.81 -2.22 1.58
C GLN A 158 -8.16 -3.33 0.58
N ASP A 159 -7.46 -4.46 0.68
CA ASP A 159 -7.82 -5.66 -0.07
C ASP A 159 -8.99 -6.41 0.59
N MET A 160 -9.62 -7.34 -0.13
CA MET A 160 -10.72 -8.17 0.39
C MET A 160 -10.31 -9.07 1.57
N LEU A 161 -9.00 -9.24 1.83
CA LEU A 161 -8.47 -9.99 2.96
C LEU A 161 -8.24 -9.09 4.20
N GLY A 162 -8.61 -7.82 4.12
CA GLY A 162 -8.47 -6.85 5.20
C GLY A 162 -7.06 -6.28 5.37
N ASN A 163 -6.14 -6.54 4.44
CA ASN A 163 -4.81 -5.94 4.48
C ASN A 163 -4.85 -4.52 3.91
N TYR A 164 -4.12 -3.64 4.56
CA TYR A 164 -3.99 -2.24 4.15
C TYR A 164 -2.66 -2.00 3.44
N TYR A 165 -2.72 -1.18 2.40
CA TYR A 165 -1.59 -0.74 1.63
C TYR A 165 -1.65 0.78 1.45
N GLN A 166 -0.49 1.39 1.28
CA GLN A 166 -0.36 2.81 0.96
C GLN A 166 0.61 3.00 -0.20
N THR A 167 0.30 3.91 -1.09
CA THR A 167 1.16 4.42 -2.16
C THR A 167 1.14 5.94 -2.13
N LEU A 168 2.17 6.58 -2.68
CA LEU A 168 2.30 8.03 -2.67
C LEU A 168 2.36 8.56 -4.08
N LEU A 169 1.60 9.62 -4.33
CA LEU A 169 1.67 10.43 -5.52
C LEU A 169 2.18 11.81 -5.11
N ARG A 170 3.26 12.26 -5.74
CA ARG A 170 3.90 13.55 -5.42
C ARG A 170 4.50 14.18 -6.68
N PRO A 171 4.74 15.50 -6.69
CA PRO A 171 5.58 16.10 -7.72
C PRO A 171 7.02 15.55 -7.63
N GLN A 172 7.60 15.26 -8.79
CA GLN A 172 8.97 14.79 -8.98
C GLN A 172 9.98 15.92 -8.80
N ASN A 173 9.62 17.13 -9.23
CA ASN A 173 10.45 18.33 -9.16
C ASN A 173 9.68 19.45 -8.44
N GLY A 174 10.38 20.34 -7.72
CA GLY A 174 9.77 21.50 -7.02
C GLY A 174 9.10 22.55 -7.92
N ARG A 175 9.03 22.31 -9.23
CA ARG A 175 8.31 23.10 -10.23
C ARG A 175 6.97 22.49 -10.65
N GLY A 176 6.67 21.25 -10.24
CA GLY A 176 5.41 20.57 -10.56
C GLY A 176 5.37 19.88 -11.93
N ASP A 177 6.47 19.86 -12.67
CA ASP A 177 6.46 19.47 -14.10
C ASP A 177 6.17 17.99 -14.38
N PHE A 178 6.44 17.10 -13.41
CA PHE A 178 6.22 15.66 -13.54
C PHE A 178 5.81 15.05 -12.19
N GLU A 179 4.95 14.06 -12.20
CA GLU A 179 4.53 13.33 -11.01
C GLU A 179 5.33 12.04 -10.84
N LYS A 180 5.63 11.72 -9.58
CA LYS A 180 6.28 10.48 -9.19
C LYS A 180 5.36 9.66 -8.31
N VAL A 181 5.08 8.43 -8.77
CA VAL A 181 4.40 7.41 -7.98
C VAL A 181 5.45 6.60 -7.20
N VAL A 182 5.33 6.57 -5.88
CA VAL A 182 6.12 5.68 -5.01
C VAL A 182 5.42 4.34 -4.96
N PRO A 183 6.08 3.20 -5.24
CA PRO A 183 5.42 1.90 -5.23
C PRO A 183 4.65 1.59 -3.94
N PRO A 184 3.51 0.89 -4.03
CA PRO A 184 2.69 0.58 -2.86
C PRO A 184 3.44 -0.28 -1.85
N ARG A 185 3.17 -0.03 -0.58
CA ARG A 185 3.69 -0.81 0.55
C ARG A 185 2.55 -1.25 1.46
N LYS A 186 2.61 -2.51 1.90
CA LYS A 186 1.75 -3.02 2.96
C LYS A 186 2.03 -2.27 4.26
N ILE A 187 0.98 -1.80 4.91
CA ILE A 187 1.05 -1.10 6.20
C ILE A 187 0.39 -1.92 7.30
N ARG A 188 0.80 -1.63 8.55
CA ARG A 188 0.16 -2.21 9.75
C ARG A 188 -1.12 -1.44 10.06
N SER A 189 -2.10 -2.10 10.68
CA SER A 189 -3.38 -1.50 11.10
C SER A 189 -3.21 -0.21 11.91
N LYS A 190 -2.19 -0.12 12.77
CA LYS A 190 -1.88 1.08 13.56
C LYS A 190 -1.42 2.30 12.75
N ASN A 191 -1.00 2.10 11.50
CA ASN A 191 -0.54 3.18 10.61
C ASN A 191 -1.62 3.54 9.56
N VAL A 192 -2.81 2.95 9.68
CA VAL A 192 -3.94 3.23 8.80
C VAL A 192 -4.47 4.62 9.16
N ILE A 193 -4.64 5.46 8.15
CA ILE A 193 -5.35 6.73 8.29
C ILE A 193 -6.83 6.38 8.40
N LYS A 194 -7.46 6.80 9.50
CA LYS A 194 -8.86 6.47 9.83
C LYS A 194 -9.83 7.59 9.51
N ASN A 195 -9.35 8.74 9.05
CA ASN A 195 -10.20 9.86 8.74
C ASN A 195 -11.19 9.49 7.61
N THR A 196 -12.48 9.58 7.92
CA THR A 196 -13.57 9.28 6.98
C THR A 196 -14.31 10.53 6.52
N PHE A 197 -13.98 11.70 7.07
CA PHE A 197 -14.70 12.95 6.80
C PHE A 197 -13.92 13.77 5.77
N ILE A 198 -14.54 13.99 4.60
CA ILE A 198 -13.95 14.77 3.52
C ILE A 198 -13.68 16.19 4.00
N GLY A 199 -12.46 16.69 3.75
CA GLY A 199 -12.02 18.04 4.12
C GLY A 199 -11.76 18.28 5.61
N HIS A 200 -12.09 17.34 6.50
CA HIS A 200 -11.74 17.46 7.91
C HIS A 200 -10.25 17.16 8.09
N GLY A 201 -9.51 18.09 8.70
CA GLY A 201 -8.08 17.93 8.91
C GLY A 201 -7.77 17.27 10.25
N GLU A 202 -6.96 16.23 10.21
CA GLU A 202 -6.44 15.54 11.39
C GLU A 202 -4.92 15.71 11.46
N GLU A 203 -4.41 16.06 12.63
CA GLU A 203 -2.97 16.13 12.89
C GLU A 203 -2.42 14.74 13.21
N ILE A 204 -1.35 14.36 12.52
CA ILE A 204 -0.72 13.05 12.70
C ILE A 204 0.80 13.16 12.79
N ILE A 205 1.41 12.15 13.43
CA ILE A 205 2.84 11.92 13.33
C ILE A 205 3.11 11.06 12.10
N LEU A 206 3.93 11.56 11.18
CA LEU A 206 4.26 10.87 9.95
C LEU A 206 4.93 9.51 10.23
N PRO A 207 4.41 8.39 9.71
CA PRO A 207 5.11 7.10 9.72
C PRO A 207 6.32 7.16 8.78
N ARG A 208 7.29 6.26 9.00
CA ARG A 208 8.54 6.20 8.23
C ARG A 208 8.34 6.20 6.71
N PHE A 209 7.30 5.53 6.21
CA PHE A 209 6.96 5.51 4.78
C PHE A 209 6.63 6.91 4.24
N LEU A 210 5.79 7.67 4.96
CA LEU A 210 5.45 9.05 4.60
C LEU A 210 6.64 9.99 4.78
N LYS A 211 7.45 9.81 5.84
CA LYS A 211 8.69 10.58 6.02
C LYS A 211 9.65 10.44 4.84
N ASP A 212 9.84 9.21 4.33
CA ASP A 212 10.70 8.95 3.17
C ASP A 212 10.07 9.51 1.87
N GLY A 213 8.75 9.69 1.83
CA GLY A 213 8.02 10.30 0.71
C GLY A 213 8.20 11.83 0.62
N TYR A 214 8.21 12.53 1.76
CA TYR A 214 8.42 13.98 1.84
C TYR A 214 9.87 14.43 1.64
N ASN A 215 10.84 13.61 2.06
CA ASN A 215 12.25 14.02 2.08
C ASN A 215 13.04 13.65 0.80
N LYS A 216 12.42 12.98 -0.17
CA LYS A 216 13.03 12.55 -1.43
C LYS A 216 12.42 13.29 -2.60
#